data_AF-A0A0X8HSX1-F1
#
_entry.id   AF-A0A0X8HSX1-F1
#
_cell.length_a   1.000
_cell.length_b   1.000
_cell.length_c   1.000
_cell.angle_alpha   90.00
_cell.angle_beta   90.00
_cell.angle_gamma   90.00
#
_symmetry.space_group_name_H-M   'P 1'
#
loop_
_entity.id
_entity.type
_entity.pdbx_description
1 polymer ?
#
loop_
_entity_poly.entity_id
_entity_poly.type
_entity_poly.pdbx_seq_one_letter_code
_entity_poly.pdbx_strand_id
1 'polypeptide(L)'
;MSFRKRNDIINRPSQIAVPGRETGVNRGIGSRHGRVPTIDVPQRAPGRHMEPEVNRKITQLAAKIGVMDLSSPLINENHPGIRPSPSTSQQTTSTGCNDLDKLLGHMGLPLGNSLLIEEQTSTDFASILAKLFASQGIVHNRVDGSTAATKGNTHLVVLTTNTSYAAELPGVFKGSSKTVKKTKISEQESKITVQNLVGSIPSVHQPTRYQDLKIAWRYGLADEGAKKTSEISDSDTYPNYNSHFDITSRLVPAPSAAEVTYVSPLQSPITTLCQIETIIKNNRNKLVRILLPNMLHPALYPPNFSQLQVIIPLLHGIRALLKKYSANCVLLATISSELLMNHSNLLLMQIEAMFDSVINLEPFNQDMLQLLERAYKSQPNKVQHGLVHVYKLPVFSEAGGMHIMKSEWAFKNGKKKFEIEAWGIPVDDDNDHIDARNEPYKKAESKRQTPMGEQHAQQHSPELDF
;
A
#
# COMPACT_ATOMS: atom_id res chain seq x y z
N MET A 1 -6.88 42.90 -9.50
CA MET A 1 -7.47 43.47 -8.27
C MET A 1 -8.80 42.79 -8.00
N SER A 2 -9.14 42.63 -6.71
CA SER A 2 -10.49 42.39 -6.16
C SER A 2 -11.11 40.98 -6.28
N PHE A 3 -11.06 40.28 -5.14
CA PHE A 3 -11.93 39.17 -4.74
C PHE A 3 -13.39 39.62 -4.47
N ARG A 4 -14.37 38.72 -4.68
CA ARG A 4 -15.58 38.45 -3.85
C ARG A 4 -16.31 37.22 -4.46
N LYS A 5 -16.32 36.02 -3.86
CA LYS A 5 -17.10 35.45 -2.73
C LYS A 5 -18.61 35.24 -2.97
N ARG A 6 -18.96 33.95 -3.07
CA ARG A 6 -20.07 33.14 -2.50
C ARG A 6 -21.48 33.73 -2.34
N ASN A 7 -22.43 32.89 -2.80
CA ASN A 7 -23.85 32.76 -2.49
C ASN A 7 -24.80 33.74 -3.18
N ASP A 8 -25.41 33.28 -4.28
CA ASP A 8 -26.81 33.56 -4.57
C ASP A 8 -27.48 32.31 -5.17
N ILE A 9 -28.59 31.91 -4.55
CA ILE A 9 -29.51 30.86 -4.98
C ILE A 9 -30.60 31.57 -5.78
N ILE A 10 -30.74 31.27 -7.07
CA ILE A 10 -31.88 31.72 -7.87
C ILE A 10 -32.50 30.54 -8.61
N ASN A 11 -33.76 30.31 -8.25
CA ASN A 11 -34.68 29.35 -8.78
C ASN A 11 -35.38 29.94 -10.03
N ARG A 12 -35.73 29.05 -10.99
CA ARG A 12 -36.54 29.23 -12.23
C ARG A 12 -35.80 29.59 -13.54
N PRO A 13 -36.23 28.91 -14.62
CA PRO A 13 -36.66 29.61 -15.82
C PRO A 13 -38.11 29.30 -16.21
N SER A 14 -38.69 30.33 -16.79
CA SER A 14 -40.05 30.53 -17.28
C SER A 14 -40.42 29.70 -18.51
N GLN A 15 -41.70 29.32 -18.56
CA GLN A 15 -42.42 28.82 -19.73
C GLN A 15 -42.56 29.91 -20.81
N ILE A 16 -42.45 29.50 -22.07
CA ILE A 16 -42.83 30.26 -23.26
C ILE A 16 -44.16 29.68 -23.77
N ALA A 17 -45.14 30.57 -24.01
CA ALA A 17 -46.48 30.34 -24.57
C ALA A 17 -46.41 30.06 -26.10
N VAL A 18 -47.44 29.66 -26.87
CA VAL A 18 -48.86 30.07 -27.05
C VAL A 18 -49.49 29.06 -28.08
N PRO A 19 -50.68 29.24 -28.70
CA PRO A 19 -52.08 29.39 -28.25
C PRO A 19 -53.02 28.28 -28.79
N GLY A 20 -54.22 28.15 -28.21
CA GLY A 20 -55.35 27.55 -28.92
C GLY A 20 -56.44 26.95 -28.05
N ARG A 21 -57.08 27.72 -27.16
CA ARG A 21 -58.41 27.35 -26.66
C ARG A 21 -59.16 28.54 -26.09
N GLU A 22 -60.20 28.93 -26.82
CA GLU A 22 -61.19 29.91 -26.37
C GLU A 22 -62.13 29.31 -25.32
N THR A 23 -62.63 30.23 -24.52
CA THR A 23 -63.48 30.09 -23.35
C THR A 23 -64.96 30.10 -23.70
N GLY A 24 -65.77 29.36 -22.95
CA GLY A 24 -66.93 29.99 -22.33
C GLY A 24 -68.26 29.22 -22.29
N VAL A 25 -68.87 29.35 -21.10
CA VAL A 25 -70.30 29.46 -20.80
C VAL A 25 -71.04 28.21 -20.31
N ASN A 26 -71.29 28.23 -19.00
CA ASN A 26 -72.33 27.49 -18.27
C ASN A 26 -73.75 27.90 -18.74
N ARG A 27 -74.65 26.93 -18.92
CA ARG A 27 -76.01 26.88 -18.34
C ARG A 27 -76.70 25.57 -18.72
N GLY A 28 -77.41 24.99 -17.76
CA GLY A 28 -77.97 23.63 -17.86
C GLY A 28 -79.46 23.52 -18.22
N ILE A 29 -79.96 22.32 -17.90
CA ILE A 29 -81.34 21.83 -17.81
C ILE A 29 -81.97 21.34 -19.12
N GLY A 30 -82.44 20.07 -19.10
CA GLY A 30 -83.59 19.65 -19.91
C GLY A 30 -83.61 18.21 -20.45
N SER A 31 -83.99 17.25 -19.59
CA SER A 31 -85.01 16.20 -19.82
C SER A 31 -85.00 15.24 -21.05
N ARG A 32 -85.04 13.94 -20.70
CA ARG A 32 -85.91 12.84 -21.21
C ARG A 32 -85.46 11.85 -22.32
N HIS A 33 -85.26 10.62 -21.83
CA HIS A 33 -85.82 9.31 -22.24
C HIS A 33 -85.38 8.61 -23.55
N GLY A 34 -84.79 7.42 -23.35
CA GLY A 34 -84.70 6.28 -24.28
C GLY A 34 -84.29 5.03 -23.48
N ARG A 35 -84.78 3.83 -23.80
CA ARG A 35 -85.06 2.72 -22.86
C ARG A 35 -84.32 1.42 -23.29
N VAL A 36 -83.77 0.65 -22.31
CA VAL A 36 -83.53 -0.85 -22.29
C VAL A 36 -82.31 -1.43 -23.07
N PRO A 37 -81.74 -2.66 -22.84
CA PRO A 37 -81.49 -3.53 -21.66
C PRO A 37 -80.02 -4.03 -21.45
N THR A 38 -79.85 -4.76 -20.34
CA THR A 38 -78.76 -5.62 -19.78
C THR A 38 -78.24 -6.80 -20.64
N ILE A 39 -76.97 -7.18 -20.45
CA ILE A 39 -76.45 -8.56 -20.63
C ILE A 39 -75.45 -8.89 -19.50
N ASP A 40 -75.76 -9.95 -18.73
CA ASP A 40 -74.92 -10.60 -17.72
C ASP A 40 -73.89 -11.54 -18.38
N VAL A 41 -72.67 -11.63 -17.80
CA VAL A 41 -71.66 -12.65 -18.12
C VAL A 41 -71.08 -13.21 -16.81
N PRO A 42 -70.86 -14.53 -16.66
CA PRO A 42 -70.72 -15.19 -15.35
C PRO A 42 -69.29 -15.26 -14.80
N GLN A 43 -69.21 -15.26 -13.46
CA GLN A 43 -68.02 -15.49 -12.62
C GLN A 43 -67.43 -16.91 -12.81
N ARG A 44 -66.10 -17.00 -12.92
CA ARG A 44 -65.32 -18.25 -12.94
C ARG A 44 -64.42 -18.33 -11.68
N ALA A 45 -64.42 -19.50 -11.04
CA ALA A 45 -63.75 -19.85 -9.78
C ALA A 45 -62.20 -19.68 -9.80
N PRO A 46 -61.54 -19.52 -8.64
CA PRO A 46 -60.11 -19.24 -8.57
C PRO A 46 -59.28 -20.52 -8.80
N GLY A 47 -58.48 -20.52 -9.87
CA GLY A 47 -57.46 -21.54 -10.11
C GLY A 47 -56.25 -21.34 -9.19
N ARG A 48 -55.75 -22.43 -8.60
CA ARG A 48 -54.44 -22.49 -7.95
C ARG A 48 -53.34 -22.15 -8.97
N HIS A 49 -52.67 -21.03 -8.78
CA HIS A 49 -51.44 -20.72 -9.50
C HIS A 49 -50.31 -21.62 -8.98
N MET A 50 -49.85 -22.54 -9.82
CA MET A 50 -48.55 -23.19 -9.67
C MET A 50 -47.47 -22.15 -9.97
N GLU A 51 -46.79 -21.68 -8.93
CA GLU A 51 -45.57 -20.88 -9.06
C GLU A 51 -44.47 -21.73 -9.71
N PRO A 52 -43.68 -21.20 -10.67
CA PRO A 52 -42.63 -21.98 -11.31
C PRO A 52 -41.54 -22.39 -10.32
N GLU A 53 -41.28 -23.69 -10.20
CA GLU A 53 -40.25 -24.32 -9.32
C GLU A 53 -38.84 -23.71 -9.45
N VAL A 54 -38.56 -23.02 -10.56
CA VAL A 54 -37.29 -22.32 -10.80
C VAL A 54 -37.08 -21.19 -9.80
N ASN A 55 -38.12 -20.43 -9.45
CA ASN A 55 -38.01 -19.38 -8.43
C ASN A 55 -37.77 -19.96 -7.04
N ARG A 56 -38.36 -21.11 -6.71
CA ARG A 56 -38.11 -21.79 -5.44
C ARG A 56 -36.67 -22.29 -5.32
N LYS A 57 -36.08 -22.82 -6.40
CA LYS A 57 -34.68 -23.26 -6.42
C LYS A 57 -33.71 -22.07 -6.36
N ILE A 58 -34.01 -20.95 -7.01
CA ILE A 58 -33.22 -19.71 -6.92
C ILE A 58 -33.33 -19.10 -5.52
N THR A 59 -34.52 -19.05 -4.92
CA THR A 59 -34.71 -18.54 -3.55
C THR A 59 -34.09 -19.48 -2.50
N GLN A 60 -34.09 -20.81 -2.73
CA GLN A 60 -33.39 -21.77 -1.87
C GLN A 60 -31.87 -21.77 -2.06
N LEU A 61 -31.37 -21.51 -3.28
CA LEU A 61 -29.95 -21.25 -3.55
C LEU A 61 -29.51 -19.92 -2.94
N ALA A 62 -30.31 -18.87 -3.07
CA ALA A 62 -30.09 -17.58 -2.43
C ALA A 62 -30.17 -17.68 -0.90
N ALA A 63 -31.02 -18.56 -0.35
CA ALA A 63 -31.04 -18.86 1.08
C ALA A 63 -29.84 -19.74 1.52
N LYS A 64 -29.32 -20.62 0.66
CA LYS A 64 -28.08 -21.38 0.92
C LYS A 64 -26.80 -20.57 0.72
N ILE A 65 -26.84 -19.55 -0.15
CA ILE A 65 -25.78 -18.55 -0.36
C ILE A 65 -25.88 -17.44 0.71
N GLY A 66 -27.09 -17.14 1.17
CA GLY A 66 -27.43 -16.11 2.17
C GLY A 66 -27.28 -16.53 3.62
N VAL A 67 -26.75 -17.73 3.89
CA VAL A 67 -26.15 -18.10 5.18
C VAL A 67 -24.63 -18.27 5.00
N MET A 68 -24.01 -17.39 4.20
CA MET A 68 -22.70 -16.90 4.61
C MET A 68 -22.96 -16.02 5.83
N ASP A 69 -22.48 -16.49 6.97
CA ASP A 69 -22.43 -15.77 8.23
C ASP A 69 -22.02 -14.30 7.98
N LEU A 70 -23.00 -13.40 7.90
CA LEU A 70 -22.77 -11.95 7.73
C LEU A 70 -22.13 -11.35 9.00
N SER A 71 -21.91 -12.15 10.05
CA SER A 71 -20.96 -11.81 11.09
C SER A 71 -19.52 -12.06 10.62
N SER A 72 -19.14 -11.46 9.49
CA SER A 72 -17.72 -11.24 9.23
C SER A 72 -17.19 -10.49 10.45
N PRO A 73 -16.21 -11.01 11.20
CA PRO A 73 -15.69 -10.35 12.38
C PRO A 73 -15.08 -9.03 11.90
N LEU A 74 -15.83 -7.94 12.09
CA LEU A 74 -15.36 -6.61 11.75
C LEU A 74 -14.18 -6.35 12.69
N ILE A 75 -12.99 -6.15 12.12
CA ILE A 75 -11.89 -5.59 12.90
C ILE A 75 -12.42 -4.30 13.53
N ASN A 76 -12.08 -4.10 14.81
CA ASN A 76 -12.42 -2.89 15.55
C ASN A 76 -12.19 -1.65 14.67
N GLU A 77 -13.23 -0.82 14.50
CA GLU A 77 -13.20 0.39 13.67
C GLU A 77 -12.06 1.35 14.06
N ASN A 78 -11.59 1.27 15.31
CA ASN A 78 -10.50 2.07 15.86
C ASN A 78 -9.13 1.35 15.86
N HIS A 79 -8.92 0.37 14.98
CA HIS A 79 -7.64 -0.34 14.91
C HIS A 79 -6.51 0.61 14.45
N PRO A 80 -5.41 0.79 15.21
CA PRO A 80 -4.37 1.79 14.91
C PRO A 80 -3.63 1.52 13.60
N GLY A 81 -3.57 0.25 13.19
CA GLY A 81 -2.96 -0.18 11.94
C GLY A 81 -3.87 -0.20 10.71
N ILE A 82 -5.11 0.32 10.79
CA ILE A 82 -6.04 0.37 9.68
C ILE A 82 -6.40 1.82 9.36
N ARG A 83 -6.37 2.17 8.08
CA ARG A 83 -6.91 3.43 7.55
C ARG A 83 -7.72 3.17 6.27
N PRO A 84 -8.63 4.05 5.90
CA PRO A 84 -9.18 4.08 4.54
C PRO A 84 -8.08 4.42 3.52
N SER A 85 -8.07 3.66 2.42
CA SER A 85 -7.33 3.96 1.20
C SER A 85 -7.77 5.32 0.65
N PRO A 86 -6.84 6.24 0.34
CA PRO A 86 -7.18 7.51 -0.31
C PRO A 86 -7.85 7.34 -1.67
N SER A 87 -7.51 6.27 -2.39
CA SER A 87 -7.93 6.04 -3.78
C SER A 87 -9.27 5.31 -3.88
N THR A 88 -9.58 4.44 -2.92
CA THR A 88 -10.70 3.48 -3.02
C THR A 88 -11.54 3.37 -1.74
N SER A 89 -11.18 4.08 -0.66
CA SER A 89 -11.85 4.05 0.66
C SER A 89 -11.89 2.68 1.37
N GLN A 90 -11.40 1.61 0.73
CA GLN A 90 -11.25 0.30 1.37
C GLN A 90 -10.23 0.35 2.52
N GLN A 91 -10.39 -0.55 3.49
CA GLN A 91 -9.47 -0.66 4.61
C GLN A 91 -8.09 -1.12 4.13
N THR A 92 -7.05 -0.44 4.59
CA THR A 92 -5.66 -0.65 4.20
C THR A 92 -4.79 -0.68 5.46
N THR A 93 -3.73 -1.49 5.43
CA THR A 93 -2.73 -1.55 6.50
C THR A 93 -1.33 -1.27 5.97
N SER A 94 -0.47 -0.69 6.81
CA SER A 94 0.90 -0.36 6.43
C SER A 94 1.76 -1.62 6.22
N THR A 95 2.66 -1.57 5.25
CA THR A 95 3.71 -2.57 5.02
C THR A 95 4.90 -2.43 5.98
N GLY A 96 4.92 -1.39 6.83
CA GLY A 96 6.07 -1.05 7.68
C GLY A 96 7.13 -0.20 6.97
N CYS A 97 7.02 -0.01 5.65
CA CYS A 97 7.81 0.92 4.87
C CYS A 97 6.88 1.97 4.24
N ASN A 98 7.01 3.22 4.66
CA ASN A 98 6.14 4.31 4.19
C ASN A 98 6.29 4.59 2.68
N ASP A 99 7.49 4.41 2.12
CA ASP A 99 7.72 4.64 0.69
C ASP A 99 7.10 3.52 -0.15
N LEU A 100 7.15 2.28 0.33
CA LEU A 100 6.43 1.16 -0.26
C LEU A 100 4.91 1.35 -0.16
N ASP A 101 4.41 1.84 0.97
CA ASP A 101 2.99 2.16 1.18
C ASP A 101 2.47 3.17 0.15
N LYS A 102 3.27 4.20 -0.16
CA LYS A 102 2.98 5.17 -1.22
C LYS A 102 3.00 4.52 -2.60
N LEU A 103 4.02 3.72 -2.88
CA LEU A 103 4.20 3.05 -4.17
C LEU A 103 3.03 2.12 -4.52
N LEU A 104 2.41 1.49 -3.51
CA LEU A 104 1.21 0.66 -3.68
C LEU A 104 -0.06 1.44 -4.05
N GLY A 105 -0.05 2.78 -4.01
CA GLY A 105 -1.17 3.63 -4.42
C GLY A 105 -2.36 3.69 -3.45
N HIS A 106 -2.23 3.06 -2.27
CA HIS A 106 -3.27 3.04 -1.23
C HIS A 106 -2.78 3.55 0.13
N MET A 107 -1.55 4.07 0.21
CA MET A 107 -0.86 4.35 1.48
C MET A 107 -0.76 3.09 2.35
N GLY A 108 -0.48 1.95 1.71
CA GLY A 108 -0.36 0.63 2.32
C GLY A 108 -0.89 -0.49 1.44
N LEU A 109 -1.03 -1.67 2.02
CA LEU A 109 -1.62 -2.85 1.38
C LEU A 109 -3.09 -2.99 1.81
N PRO A 110 -4.05 -2.94 0.87
CA PRO A 110 -5.46 -3.16 1.17
C PRO A 110 -5.71 -4.52 1.84
N LEU A 111 -6.67 -4.59 2.77
CA LEU A 111 -7.05 -5.86 3.38
C LEU A 111 -7.61 -6.83 2.31
N GLY A 112 -7.42 -8.13 2.53
CA GLY A 112 -7.78 -9.19 1.59
C GLY A 112 -6.89 -9.28 0.36
N ASN A 113 -5.76 -8.55 0.34
CA ASN A 113 -4.81 -8.55 -0.77
C ASN A 113 -3.43 -9.06 -0.36
N SER A 114 -2.65 -9.39 -1.39
CA SER A 114 -1.33 -9.98 -1.32
C SER A 114 -0.30 -9.19 -2.11
N LEU A 115 0.92 -9.14 -1.57
CA LEU A 115 2.09 -8.52 -2.20
C LEU A 115 3.19 -9.56 -2.37
N LEU A 116 3.68 -9.71 -3.60
CA LEU A 116 4.91 -10.41 -3.93
C LEU A 116 6.04 -9.41 -4.14
N ILE A 117 7.15 -9.63 -3.44
CA ILE A 117 8.41 -8.90 -3.67
C ILE A 117 9.40 -9.89 -4.28
N GLU A 118 9.71 -9.65 -5.54
CA GLU A 118 10.76 -10.34 -6.26
C GLU A 118 12.08 -9.61 -6.09
N GLU A 119 13.17 -10.34 -6.05
CA GLU A 119 14.52 -9.77 -6.09
C GLU A 119 15.39 -10.51 -7.10
N GLN A 120 16.01 -9.74 -7.99
CA GLN A 120 17.01 -10.23 -8.93
C GLN A 120 18.37 -10.37 -8.23
N THR A 121 19.30 -11.12 -8.83
CA THR A 121 20.65 -11.35 -8.25
C THR A 121 20.64 -12.18 -6.95
N SER A 122 21.79 -12.31 -6.30
CA SER A 122 22.04 -13.09 -5.08
C SER A 122 21.95 -12.29 -3.77
N THR A 123 21.53 -11.03 -3.82
CA THR A 123 21.29 -10.21 -2.61
C THR A 123 19.96 -10.57 -1.96
N ASP A 124 19.70 -10.02 -0.76
CA ASP A 124 18.45 -10.24 -0.02
C ASP A 124 17.94 -8.95 0.62
N PHE A 125 17.75 -7.90 -0.18
CA PHE A 125 17.10 -6.65 0.23
C PHE A 125 15.61 -6.84 0.54
N ALA A 126 14.94 -7.78 -0.11
CA ALA A 126 13.54 -8.13 0.12
C ALA A 126 13.31 -8.62 1.57
N SER A 127 14.29 -9.29 2.19
CA SER A 127 14.21 -9.65 3.61
C SER A 127 14.01 -8.45 4.55
N ILE A 128 14.51 -7.27 4.18
CA ILE A 128 14.33 -6.05 4.97
C ILE A 128 12.86 -5.66 4.97
N LEU A 129 12.23 -5.61 3.79
CA LEU A 129 10.80 -5.29 3.64
C LEU A 129 9.92 -6.34 4.35
N ALA A 130 10.25 -7.62 4.24
CA ALA A 130 9.59 -8.70 4.98
C ALA A 130 9.65 -8.49 6.51
N LYS A 131 10.82 -8.13 7.04
CA LYS A 131 11.02 -7.86 8.46
C LYS A 131 10.29 -6.60 8.91
N LEU A 132 10.21 -5.56 8.09
CA LEU A 132 9.43 -4.35 8.38
C LEU A 132 7.93 -4.67 8.45
N PHE A 133 7.42 -5.47 7.52
CA PHE A 133 6.03 -5.92 7.49
C PHE A 133 5.64 -6.71 8.75
N ALA A 134 6.50 -7.65 9.16
CA ALA A 134 6.32 -8.38 10.41
C ALA A 134 6.38 -7.45 11.64
N SER A 135 7.39 -6.58 11.71
CA SER A 135 7.61 -5.68 12.86
C SER A 135 6.45 -4.71 13.04
N GLN A 136 5.89 -4.18 11.95
CA GLN A 136 4.74 -3.29 11.96
C GLN A 136 3.53 -3.95 12.63
N GLY A 137 3.27 -5.23 12.35
CA GLY A 137 2.20 -5.97 13.01
C GLY A 137 2.41 -6.16 14.51
N ILE A 138 3.64 -6.46 14.93
CA ILE A 138 3.97 -6.60 16.35
C ILE A 138 3.85 -5.26 17.08
N VAL A 139 4.26 -4.16 16.44
CA VAL A 139 4.09 -2.82 17.01
C VAL A 139 2.61 -2.49 17.15
N HIS A 140 1.78 -2.72 16.13
CA HIS A 140 0.32 -2.52 16.20
C HIS A 140 -0.31 -3.30 17.35
N ASN A 141 0.11 -4.56 17.53
CA ASN A 141 -0.37 -5.42 18.61
C ASN A 141 -0.06 -4.88 20.02
N ARG A 142 1.03 -4.10 20.14
CA ARG A 142 1.55 -3.58 21.42
C ARG A 142 1.14 -2.14 21.71
N VAL A 143 0.44 -1.46 20.79
CA VAL A 143 0.02 -0.05 20.96
C VAL A 143 -0.77 0.15 22.26
N ASP A 144 -1.65 -0.80 22.60
CA ASP A 144 -2.52 -0.74 23.78
C ASP A 144 -1.85 -1.24 25.09
N GLY A 145 -0.52 -1.39 25.10
CA GLY A 145 0.27 -1.67 26.31
C GLY A 145 0.37 -3.16 26.72
N SER A 146 0.69 -3.40 28.00
CA SER A 146 1.13 -4.70 28.54
C SER A 146 0.08 -5.82 28.53
N THR A 147 -1.19 -5.54 28.20
CA THR A 147 -2.26 -6.54 28.03
C THR A 147 -2.31 -7.17 26.62
N ALA A 148 -1.34 -6.86 25.76
CA ALA A 148 -1.26 -7.30 24.37
C ALA A 148 -1.26 -8.83 24.14
N ALA A 149 -0.85 -9.63 25.14
CA ALA A 149 -0.88 -11.11 25.03
C ALA A 149 -2.30 -11.69 24.96
N THR A 150 -3.29 -11.04 25.56
CA THR A 150 -4.70 -11.50 25.59
C THR A 150 -5.66 -10.60 24.83
N LYS A 151 -5.36 -9.30 24.70
CA LYS A 151 -6.21 -8.30 24.01
C LYS A 151 -5.58 -7.67 22.77
N GLY A 152 -4.46 -8.22 22.32
CA GLY A 152 -3.76 -7.72 21.14
C GLY A 152 -4.65 -7.67 19.89
N ASN A 153 -4.42 -6.68 19.03
CA ASN A 153 -5.24 -6.39 17.85
C ASN A 153 -4.68 -6.99 16.55
N THR A 154 -3.45 -7.50 16.55
CA THR A 154 -2.77 -8.01 15.36
C THR A 154 -2.06 -9.33 15.66
N HIS A 155 -2.07 -10.27 14.72
CA HIS A 155 -1.37 -11.54 14.83
C HIS A 155 -0.53 -11.79 13.59
N LEU A 156 0.72 -12.22 13.76
CA LEU A 156 1.65 -12.53 12.68
C LEU A 156 1.72 -14.05 12.46
N VAL A 157 1.55 -14.48 11.22
CA VAL A 157 1.76 -15.87 10.79
C VAL A 157 2.96 -15.90 9.86
N VAL A 158 4.02 -16.62 10.22
CA VAL A 158 5.24 -16.72 9.40
C VAL A 158 5.37 -18.15 8.86
N LEU A 159 5.33 -18.28 7.54
CA LEU A 159 5.53 -19.54 6.83
C LEU A 159 7.03 -19.76 6.62
N THR A 160 7.71 -20.34 7.59
CA THR A 160 9.16 -20.58 7.54
C THR A 160 9.56 -21.79 8.36
N THR A 161 10.72 -22.37 8.05
CA THR A 161 11.38 -23.36 8.89
C THR A 161 12.21 -22.72 10.00
N ASN A 162 12.57 -21.43 9.86
CA ASN A 162 13.35 -20.70 10.86
C ASN A 162 12.44 -20.14 11.97
N THR A 163 12.34 -20.88 13.08
CA THR A 163 11.57 -20.45 14.27
C THR A 163 12.20 -19.28 15.03
N SER A 164 13.45 -18.91 14.72
CA SER A 164 14.13 -17.75 15.32
C SER A 164 13.90 -16.45 14.54
N TYR A 165 13.15 -16.47 13.44
CA TYR A 165 12.93 -15.30 12.56
C TYR A 165 12.43 -14.05 13.32
N ALA A 166 11.59 -14.23 14.35
CA ALA A 166 11.05 -13.12 15.14
C ALA A 166 12.11 -12.39 15.97
N ALA A 167 13.22 -13.05 16.30
CA ALA A 167 14.31 -12.44 17.06
C ALA A 167 15.09 -11.39 16.25
N GLU A 168 14.98 -11.42 14.93
CA GLU A 168 15.65 -10.49 14.02
C GLU A 168 14.82 -9.24 13.69
N LEU A 169 13.58 -9.17 14.16
CA LEU A 169 12.67 -8.10 13.81
C LEU A 169 13.16 -6.72 14.33
N PRO A 170 13.24 -5.70 13.46
CA PRO A 170 13.73 -4.39 13.85
C PRO A 170 12.82 -3.65 14.83
N GLY A 171 13.44 -2.90 15.75
CA GLY A 171 12.75 -2.03 16.68
C GLY A 171 12.40 -0.67 16.08
N VAL A 172 11.45 0.03 16.70
CA VAL A 172 11.08 1.41 16.33
C VAL A 172 12.26 2.35 16.60
N PHE A 173 12.54 3.23 15.65
CA PHE A 173 13.58 4.24 15.73
C PHE A 173 13.24 5.26 16.83
N LYS A 174 14.06 5.33 17.88
CA LYS A 174 13.89 6.23 19.03
C LYS A 174 14.65 7.57 18.89
N GLY A 175 15.02 7.95 17.67
CA GLY A 175 15.82 9.14 17.39
C GLY A 175 17.34 8.90 17.37
N SER A 176 18.10 9.99 17.27
CA SER A 176 19.56 9.99 17.32
C SER A 176 20.07 9.49 18.68
N SER A 177 21.30 8.94 18.73
CA SER A 177 21.92 8.49 19.99
C SER A 177 21.89 9.57 21.09
N LYS A 178 21.96 10.85 20.73
CA LYS A 178 21.83 11.98 21.67
C LYS A 178 20.40 12.10 22.24
N THR A 179 19.37 11.97 21.39
CA THR A 179 17.97 12.03 21.83
C THR A 179 17.60 10.80 22.63
N VAL A 180 18.02 9.60 22.20
CA VAL A 180 17.81 8.36 22.95
C VAL A 180 18.41 8.45 24.35
N LYS A 181 19.63 8.98 24.50
CA LYS A 181 20.25 9.21 25.82
C LYS A 181 19.41 10.19 26.64
N LYS A 182 18.99 11.31 26.06
CA LYS A 182 18.16 12.31 26.74
C LYS A 182 16.81 11.73 27.20
N THR A 183 16.14 10.94 26.37
CA THR A 183 14.87 10.28 26.71
C THR A 183 15.08 9.25 27.81
N LYS A 184 16.14 8.43 27.75
CA LYS A 184 16.48 7.47 28.81
C LYS A 184 16.77 8.16 30.15
N ILE A 185 17.51 9.26 30.12
CA ILE A 185 17.79 10.08 31.32
C ILE A 185 16.48 10.62 31.89
N SER A 186 15.62 11.21 31.04
CA SER A 186 14.31 11.71 31.47
C SER A 186 13.38 10.61 32.00
N GLU A 187 13.41 9.40 31.43
CA GLU A 187 12.67 8.23 31.92
C GLU A 187 13.21 7.70 33.25
N GLN A 188 14.53 7.80 33.48
CA GLN A 188 15.14 7.43 34.75
C GLN A 188 14.82 8.47 35.83
N GLU A 189 14.90 9.76 35.48
CA GLU A 189 14.53 10.87 36.36
C GLU A 189 13.05 10.80 36.75
N SER A 190 12.15 10.45 35.84
CA SER A 190 10.72 10.32 36.14
C SER A 190 10.36 9.08 36.96
N LYS A 191 11.19 8.02 36.92
CA LYS A 191 11.05 6.82 37.76
C LYS A 191 11.56 7.04 39.19
N ILE A 192 12.38 8.07 39.43
CA ILE A 192 12.79 8.46 40.78
C ILE A 192 11.64 9.26 41.39
N THR A 193 10.79 8.58 42.15
CA THR A 193 9.69 9.20 42.88
C THR A 193 10.20 10.08 44.04
N VAL A 194 9.43 11.13 44.35
CA VAL A 194 9.67 12.18 45.37
C VAL A 194 9.93 11.66 46.80
N GLN A 195 9.88 10.35 47.04
CA GLN A 195 10.11 9.74 48.36
C GLN A 195 11.54 9.91 48.89
N ASN A 196 12.52 10.22 48.04
CA ASN A 196 13.90 10.46 48.49
C ASN A 196 14.22 11.94 48.82
N LEU A 197 13.26 12.87 48.71
CA LEU A 197 13.52 14.30 49.01
C LEU A 197 13.24 14.72 50.46
N VAL A 198 12.56 13.89 51.28
CA VAL A 198 12.13 14.30 52.63
C VAL A 198 13.16 13.95 53.72
N GLY A 199 14.34 13.41 53.35
CA GLY A 199 15.27 12.78 54.29
C GLY A 199 16.66 13.40 54.47
N SER A 200 16.95 14.63 54.03
CA SER A 200 18.26 15.26 54.34
C SER A 200 18.25 16.81 54.31
N ILE A 201 18.08 17.39 55.50
CA ILE A 201 18.77 18.55 56.14
C ILE A 201 19.02 19.84 55.31
N PRO A 202 18.78 21.04 55.90
CA PRO A 202 18.70 22.33 55.20
C PRO A 202 20.06 23.01 54.96
N SER A 203 20.03 24.01 54.08
CA SER A 203 21.11 24.97 53.73
C SER A 203 21.97 24.55 52.54
N VAL A 204 21.67 25.11 51.37
CA VAL A 204 22.54 26.02 50.60
C VAL A 204 21.70 26.56 49.43
N HIS A 205 21.67 27.88 49.29
CA HIS A 205 20.98 28.57 48.20
C HIS A 205 21.52 28.15 46.83
N GLN A 206 20.68 27.55 46.00
CA GLN A 206 20.88 27.50 44.55
C GLN A 206 19.76 28.29 43.86
N PRO A 207 20.08 29.18 42.90
CA PRO A 207 19.09 30.06 42.30
C PRO A 207 18.17 29.27 41.38
N THR A 208 16.89 29.22 41.75
CA THR A 208 15.77 28.77 40.93
C THR A 208 15.61 29.68 39.71
N ARG A 209 16.30 29.36 38.61
CA ARG A 209 16.12 30.04 37.31
C ARG A 209 15.53 29.17 36.20
N TYR A 210 15.07 27.96 36.51
CA TYR A 210 14.56 27.01 35.51
C TYR A 210 13.12 26.55 35.68
N GLN A 211 12.41 27.01 36.72
CA GLN A 211 11.01 26.62 36.93
C GLN A 211 9.97 27.65 36.47
N ASP A 212 10.36 28.85 36.00
CA ASP A 212 9.40 29.93 35.74
C ASP A 212 9.36 30.44 34.29
N LEU A 213 9.78 29.63 33.30
CA LEU A 213 9.72 30.00 31.88
C LEU A 213 9.04 28.96 30.98
N LYS A 214 8.14 28.11 31.54
CA LYS A 214 7.35 27.16 30.74
C LYS A 214 6.01 27.71 30.23
N ILE A 215 5.65 28.93 30.59
CA ILE A 215 4.37 29.55 30.15
C ILE A 215 4.55 30.42 28.89
N ALA A 216 5.76 30.90 28.61
CA ALA A 216 6.02 31.83 27.50
C ALA A 216 5.96 31.19 26.09
N TRP A 217 5.98 29.86 25.96
CA TRP A 217 5.86 29.21 24.64
C TRP A 217 4.40 29.01 24.18
N ARG A 218 3.42 29.20 25.08
CA ARG A 218 1.99 29.09 24.76
C ARG A 218 1.33 30.41 24.35
N TYR A 219 2.03 31.53 24.47
CA TYR A 219 1.56 32.85 24.04
C TYR A 219 2.60 33.57 23.16
N GLY A 220 3.33 32.81 22.33
CA GLY A 220 4.06 33.37 21.20
C GLY A 220 3.06 33.97 20.21
N LEU A 221 3.08 35.30 20.15
CA LEU A 221 2.41 36.19 19.20
C LEU A 221 1.81 35.51 17.97
N ALA A 222 0.50 35.71 17.80
CA ALA A 222 -0.18 35.60 16.53
C ALA A 222 0.48 36.56 15.51
N ASP A 223 1.40 36.03 14.71
CA ASP A 223 1.81 36.66 13.47
C ASP A 223 0.84 36.18 12.37
N GLU A 224 -0.30 36.87 12.27
CA GLU A 224 -1.23 36.73 11.15
C GLU A 224 -0.56 37.28 9.88
N GLY A 225 0.31 36.48 9.25
CA GLY A 225 1.12 36.98 8.14
C GLY A 225 1.66 35.95 7.16
N ALA A 226 1.32 34.66 7.26
CA ALA A 226 1.66 33.68 6.22
C ALA A 226 0.76 32.45 6.29
N LYS A 227 -0.39 32.49 5.59
CA LYS A 227 -1.13 31.28 5.25
C LYS A 227 -0.33 30.47 4.23
N LYS A 228 0.70 29.76 4.69
CA LYS A 228 1.04 28.46 4.11
C LYS A 228 -0.11 27.54 4.51
N THR A 229 -0.79 26.98 3.53
CA THR A 229 -1.67 25.82 3.74
C THR A 229 -0.82 24.75 4.43
N SER A 230 -0.93 24.65 5.74
CA SER A 230 -0.31 23.56 6.49
C SER A 230 -1.08 22.31 6.11
N GLU A 231 -0.57 21.58 5.12
CA GLU A 231 -1.02 20.22 4.84
C GLU A 231 -0.98 19.46 6.17
N ILE A 232 -2.14 19.01 6.64
CA ILE A 232 -2.25 18.14 7.81
C ILE A 232 -1.39 16.92 7.49
N SER A 233 -0.36 16.65 8.28
CA SER A 233 0.53 15.55 7.98
C SER A 233 -0.25 14.23 8.14
N ASP A 234 -0.01 13.25 7.26
CA ASP A 234 -0.64 11.91 7.36
C ASP A 234 -0.50 11.30 8.77
N SER A 235 0.61 11.62 9.46
CA SER A 235 0.89 11.18 10.83
C SER A 235 -0.02 11.80 11.89
N ASP A 236 -0.57 13.00 11.66
CA ASP A 236 -1.50 13.65 12.58
C ASP A 236 -2.91 13.06 12.45
N THR A 237 -3.27 12.62 11.24
CA THR A 237 -4.59 12.04 10.96
C THR A 237 -4.67 10.58 11.43
N TYR A 238 -3.61 9.80 11.22
CA TYR A 238 -3.55 8.38 11.57
C TYR A 238 -2.31 8.09 12.44
N PRO A 239 -2.34 8.44 13.74
CA PRO A 239 -1.23 8.18 14.64
C PRO A 239 -1.00 6.67 14.77
N ASN A 240 0.27 6.25 14.82
CA ASN A 240 0.70 4.85 14.95
C ASN A 240 0.35 3.93 13.76
N TYR A 241 -0.16 4.46 12.64
CA TYR A 241 -0.46 3.67 11.44
C TYR A 241 0.79 3.04 10.83
N ASN A 242 1.83 3.86 10.59
CA ASN A 242 3.16 3.42 10.18
C ASN A 242 4.16 3.83 11.25
N SER A 243 5.16 3.00 11.49
CA SER A 243 6.28 3.29 12.39
C SER A 243 7.59 3.37 11.62
N HIS A 244 8.44 4.31 11.98
CA HIS A 244 9.81 4.34 11.48
C HIS A 244 10.65 3.32 12.25
N PHE A 245 11.16 2.31 11.55
CA PHE A 245 12.01 1.27 12.12
C PHE A 245 13.49 1.61 11.97
N ASP A 246 14.30 1.12 12.91
CA ASP A 246 15.76 1.09 12.81
C ASP A 246 16.19 -0.35 12.52
N ILE A 247 16.59 -0.63 11.28
CA ILE A 247 16.96 -1.97 10.79
C ILE A 247 18.13 -2.58 11.60
N THR A 248 18.96 -1.72 12.20
CA THR A 248 20.11 -2.15 13.04
C THR A 248 19.71 -2.53 14.46
N SER A 249 18.49 -2.17 14.88
CA SER A 249 17.96 -2.45 16.22
C SER A 249 17.13 -3.73 16.24
N ARG A 250 16.62 -4.11 17.41
CA ARG A 250 15.71 -5.24 17.59
C ARG A 250 14.50 -4.84 18.44
N LEU A 251 13.37 -5.51 18.24
CA LEU A 251 12.20 -5.36 19.09
C LEU A 251 12.53 -5.80 20.53
N VAL A 252 12.12 -4.97 21.49
CA VAL A 252 12.26 -5.24 22.92
C VAL A 252 10.89 -5.03 23.59
N PRO A 253 10.31 -6.05 24.26
CA PRO A 253 10.79 -7.44 24.32
C PRO A 253 10.69 -8.16 22.95
N ALA A 254 11.41 -9.29 22.81
CA ALA A 254 11.27 -10.14 21.64
C ALA A 254 9.81 -10.62 21.48
N PRO A 255 9.32 -10.89 20.25
CA PRO A 255 7.96 -11.35 20.03
C PRO A 255 7.65 -12.67 20.74
N SER A 256 6.50 -12.74 21.40
CA SER A 256 6.04 -13.94 22.10
C SER A 256 5.20 -14.85 21.20
N ALA A 257 4.98 -16.11 21.62
CA ALA A 257 4.12 -17.05 20.90
C ALA A 257 2.65 -16.62 20.79
N ALA A 258 2.19 -15.66 21.61
CA ALA A 258 0.86 -15.07 21.48
C ALA A 258 0.76 -14.08 20.30
N GLU A 259 1.90 -13.51 19.88
CA GLU A 259 1.99 -12.49 18.83
C GLU A 259 2.35 -13.10 17.48
N VAL A 260 3.13 -14.19 17.48
CA VAL A 260 3.66 -14.84 16.27
C VAL A 260 3.39 -16.35 16.30
N THR A 261 2.80 -16.87 15.23
CA THR A 261 2.70 -18.31 14.97
C THR A 261 3.55 -18.69 13.77
N TYR A 262 4.32 -19.77 13.92
CA TYR A 262 5.11 -20.35 12.83
C TYR A 262 4.38 -21.51 12.19
N VAL A 263 4.37 -21.53 10.86
CA VAL A 263 3.84 -22.63 10.06
C VAL A 263 4.97 -23.12 9.15
N SER A 264 5.24 -24.42 9.15
CA SER A 264 6.25 -24.97 8.25
C SER A 264 5.69 -25.02 6.82
N PRO A 265 6.35 -24.39 5.83
CA PRO A 265 5.90 -24.45 4.45
C PRO A 265 6.19 -25.81 3.81
N LEU A 266 6.94 -26.69 4.48
CA LEU A 266 7.40 -27.99 3.94
C LEU A 266 6.39 -29.13 4.14
N GLN A 267 5.25 -28.85 4.76
CA GLN A 267 4.16 -29.80 4.90
C GLN A 267 3.35 -29.91 3.60
N SER A 268 2.40 -30.86 3.55
CA SER A 268 1.49 -30.94 2.41
C SER A 268 0.71 -29.62 2.28
N PRO A 269 0.44 -29.12 1.05
CA PRO A 269 -0.29 -27.88 0.83
C PRO A 269 -1.61 -27.80 1.62
N ILE A 270 -2.36 -28.91 1.67
CA ILE A 270 -3.64 -29.00 2.38
C ILE A 270 -3.43 -28.81 3.89
N THR A 271 -2.43 -29.45 4.48
CA THR A 271 -2.14 -29.32 5.92
C THR A 271 -1.77 -27.88 6.28
N THR A 272 -0.89 -27.26 5.48
CA THR A 272 -0.47 -25.87 5.64
C THR A 272 -1.67 -24.92 5.57
N LEU A 273 -2.56 -25.11 4.59
CA LEU A 273 -3.78 -24.30 4.43
C LEU A 273 -4.74 -24.46 5.61
N CYS A 274 -4.97 -25.69 6.09
CA CYS A 274 -5.81 -25.94 7.25
C CYS A 274 -5.26 -25.30 8.53
N GLN A 275 -3.94 -25.30 8.73
CA GLN A 275 -3.30 -24.62 9.85
C GLN A 275 -3.49 -23.11 9.75
N ILE A 276 -3.23 -22.49 8.58
CA ILE A 276 -3.42 -21.06 8.37
C ILE A 276 -4.87 -20.67 8.63
N GLU A 277 -5.84 -21.40 8.06
CA GLU A 277 -7.27 -21.12 8.28
C GLU A 277 -7.66 -21.25 9.76
N THR A 278 -7.12 -22.23 10.47
CA THR A 278 -7.36 -22.43 11.91
C THR A 278 -6.82 -21.24 12.71
N ILE A 279 -5.61 -20.75 12.39
CA ILE A 279 -5.01 -19.59 13.04
C ILE A 279 -5.85 -18.32 12.78
N ILE A 280 -6.33 -18.12 11.55
CA ILE A 280 -7.23 -17.00 11.22
C ILE A 280 -8.53 -17.09 12.02
N LYS A 281 -9.15 -18.28 12.10
CA LYS A 281 -10.37 -18.51 12.89
C LYS A 281 -10.16 -18.29 14.39
N ASN A 282 -8.99 -18.60 14.92
CA ASN A 282 -8.66 -18.38 16.33
C ASN A 282 -8.38 -16.89 16.64
N ASN A 283 -8.03 -16.10 15.63
CA ASN A 283 -7.71 -14.67 15.75
C ASN A 283 -8.72 -13.79 14.98
N ARG A 284 -10.00 -14.18 14.91
CA ARG A 284 -11.05 -13.51 14.11
C ARG A 284 -11.13 -11.99 14.30
N ASN A 285 -10.96 -11.50 15.52
CA ASN A 285 -11.09 -10.07 15.87
C ASN A 285 -9.77 -9.30 15.72
N LYS A 286 -8.73 -9.91 15.15
CA LYS A 286 -7.40 -9.32 14.95
C LYS A 286 -7.10 -9.16 13.47
N LEU A 287 -6.26 -8.18 13.13
CA LEU A 287 -5.58 -8.15 11.85
C LEU A 287 -4.58 -9.30 11.77
N VAL A 288 -4.71 -10.18 10.78
CA VAL A 288 -3.80 -11.30 10.55
C VAL A 288 -2.86 -10.94 9.40
N ARG A 289 -1.57 -10.83 9.72
CA ARG A 289 -0.51 -10.62 8.74
C ARG A 289 0.15 -11.96 8.45
N ILE A 290 0.05 -12.41 7.20
CA ILE A 290 0.71 -13.63 6.73
C ILE A 290 2.00 -13.21 6.04
N LEU A 291 3.12 -13.82 6.43
CA LEU A 291 4.44 -13.58 5.86
C LEU A 291 5.01 -14.89 5.34
N LEU A 292 5.41 -14.91 4.06
CA LEU A 292 6.09 -16.02 3.41
C LEU A 292 7.47 -15.56 2.92
N PRO A 293 8.49 -15.55 3.79
CA PRO A 293 9.81 -15.05 3.44
C PRO A 293 10.60 -16.11 2.64
N ASN A 294 11.36 -15.66 1.65
CA ASN A 294 12.31 -16.44 0.86
C ASN A 294 11.68 -17.72 0.27
N MET A 295 10.50 -17.54 -0.32
CA MET A 295 9.73 -18.58 -0.98
C MET A 295 10.57 -19.28 -2.06
N LEU A 296 10.49 -20.61 -2.13
CA LEU A 296 11.25 -21.44 -3.07
C LEU A 296 12.78 -21.29 -3.02
N HIS A 297 13.34 -20.70 -1.95
CA HIS A 297 14.79 -20.66 -1.79
C HIS A 297 15.36 -22.10 -1.70
N PRO A 298 16.32 -22.53 -2.55
CA PRO A 298 16.74 -23.93 -2.65
C PRO A 298 17.33 -24.52 -1.36
N ALA A 299 17.89 -23.69 -0.48
CA ALA A 299 18.39 -24.16 0.82
C ALA A 299 17.27 -24.45 1.83
N LEU A 300 16.05 -23.94 1.61
CA LEU A 300 14.91 -24.07 2.52
C LEU A 300 13.85 -25.02 1.96
N TYR A 301 13.64 -25.02 0.64
CA TYR A 301 12.59 -25.78 -0.03
C TYR A 301 13.18 -26.97 -0.79
N PRO A 302 12.65 -28.20 -0.61
CA PRO A 302 13.07 -29.34 -1.39
C PRO A 302 12.58 -29.21 -2.85
N PRO A 303 13.28 -29.83 -3.83
CA PRO A 303 13.02 -29.62 -5.26
C PRO A 303 11.59 -29.90 -5.73
N ASN A 304 10.85 -30.75 -5.01
CA ASN A 304 9.45 -31.05 -5.32
C ASN A 304 8.52 -29.82 -5.16
N PHE A 305 8.90 -28.83 -4.35
CA PHE A 305 8.13 -27.60 -4.19
C PHE A 305 8.19 -26.68 -5.42
N SER A 306 9.21 -26.79 -6.26
CA SER A 306 9.29 -26.03 -7.51
C SER A 306 8.34 -26.59 -8.59
N GLN A 307 7.65 -27.70 -8.33
CA GLN A 307 6.67 -28.24 -9.25
C GLN A 307 5.35 -27.45 -9.13
N LEU A 308 4.77 -27.08 -10.28
CA LEU A 308 3.50 -26.34 -10.34
C LEU A 308 2.38 -27.01 -9.53
N GLN A 309 2.31 -28.34 -9.56
CA GLN A 309 1.31 -29.15 -8.85
C GLN A 309 1.40 -29.06 -7.31
N VAL A 310 2.49 -28.54 -6.76
CA VAL A 310 2.68 -28.36 -5.31
C VAL A 310 2.49 -26.90 -4.92
N ILE A 311 3.24 -25.99 -5.54
CA ILE A 311 3.25 -24.58 -5.14
C ILE A 311 2.00 -23.82 -5.58
N ILE A 312 1.46 -24.07 -6.77
CA ILE A 312 0.29 -23.32 -7.26
C ILE A 312 -0.96 -23.64 -6.43
N PRO A 313 -1.28 -24.90 -6.08
CA PRO A 313 -2.39 -25.18 -5.17
C PRO A 313 -2.22 -24.55 -3.78
N LEU A 314 -1.00 -24.49 -3.26
CA LEU A 314 -0.71 -23.80 -2.00
C LEU A 314 -1.01 -22.30 -2.10
N LEU A 315 -0.42 -21.61 -3.10
CA LEU A 315 -0.62 -20.17 -3.30
C LEU A 315 -2.06 -19.82 -3.63
N HIS A 316 -2.71 -20.59 -4.50
CA HIS A 316 -4.12 -20.45 -4.83
C HIS A 316 -5.01 -20.62 -3.59
N GLY A 317 -4.70 -21.61 -2.73
CA GLY A 317 -5.39 -21.81 -1.47
C GLY A 317 -5.20 -20.63 -0.50
N ILE A 318 -3.98 -20.09 -0.38
CA ILE A 318 -3.72 -18.91 0.46
C ILE A 318 -4.49 -17.70 -0.09
N ARG A 319 -4.46 -17.48 -1.41
CA ARG A 319 -5.26 -16.42 -2.08
C ARG A 319 -6.76 -16.58 -1.77
N ALA A 320 -7.29 -17.80 -1.86
CA ALA A 320 -8.69 -18.07 -1.52
C ALA A 320 -9.00 -17.74 -0.04
N LEU A 321 -8.09 -18.04 0.89
CA LEU A 321 -8.22 -17.66 2.30
C LEU A 321 -8.20 -16.13 2.48
N LEU A 322 -7.32 -15.40 1.80
CA LEU A 322 -7.28 -13.94 1.86
C LEU A 322 -8.59 -13.31 1.38
N LYS A 323 -9.17 -13.82 0.28
CA LYS A 323 -10.45 -13.31 -0.24
C LYS A 323 -11.64 -13.73 0.66
N LYS A 324 -11.60 -14.92 1.27
CA LYS A 324 -12.61 -15.38 2.24
C LYS A 324 -12.59 -14.55 3.54
N TYR A 325 -11.39 -14.14 3.97
CA TYR A 325 -11.14 -13.35 5.18
C TYR A 325 -10.66 -11.95 4.83
N SER A 326 -11.30 -11.32 3.84
CA SER A 326 -10.86 -10.05 3.25
C SER A 326 -10.90 -8.87 4.21
N ALA A 327 -11.72 -8.94 5.25
CA ALA A 327 -11.82 -7.88 6.27
C ALA A 327 -10.67 -7.89 7.27
N ASN A 328 -9.85 -8.95 7.34
CA ASN A 328 -8.84 -9.07 8.40
C ASN A 328 -7.50 -9.69 8.02
N CYS A 329 -7.27 -10.07 6.76
CA CYS A 329 -6.02 -10.72 6.36
C CYS A 329 -5.25 -9.94 5.30
N VAL A 330 -3.92 -9.97 5.38
CA VAL A 330 -3.01 -9.52 4.31
C VAL A 330 -1.83 -10.49 4.18
N LEU A 331 -1.26 -10.60 2.99
CA LEU A 331 -0.08 -11.44 2.72
C LEU A 331 1.07 -10.62 2.14
N LEU A 332 2.27 -10.85 2.65
CA LEU A 332 3.51 -10.48 1.98
C LEU A 332 4.34 -11.75 1.73
N ALA A 333 4.81 -11.94 0.51
CA ALA A 333 5.77 -12.99 0.16
C ALA A 333 7.01 -12.38 -0.49
N THR A 334 8.17 -13.00 -0.27
CA THR A 334 9.42 -12.64 -0.98
C THR A 334 9.96 -13.84 -1.74
N ILE A 335 10.57 -13.59 -2.91
CA ILE A 335 11.15 -14.63 -3.76
C ILE A 335 12.39 -14.11 -4.48
N SER A 336 13.45 -14.92 -4.55
CA SER A 336 14.60 -14.63 -5.41
C SER A 336 14.26 -15.05 -6.84
N SER A 337 14.06 -14.10 -7.74
CA SER A 337 13.60 -14.36 -9.11
C SER A 337 14.71 -14.90 -10.01
N GLU A 338 15.98 -14.59 -9.73
CA GLU A 338 17.16 -14.99 -10.53
C GLU A 338 17.19 -16.49 -10.88
N LEU A 339 16.95 -17.33 -9.87
CA LEU A 339 16.96 -18.79 -10.02
C LEU A 339 15.80 -19.31 -10.88
N LEU A 340 14.69 -18.58 -10.89
CA LEU A 340 13.46 -18.97 -11.57
C LEU A 340 13.38 -18.40 -12.98
N MET A 341 13.88 -17.19 -13.21
CA MET A 341 13.91 -16.52 -14.51
C MET A 341 14.71 -17.34 -15.53
N ASN A 342 15.87 -17.85 -15.14
CA ASN A 342 16.79 -18.56 -16.02
C ASN A 342 16.34 -19.99 -16.39
N HIS A 343 15.56 -20.64 -15.53
CA HIS A 343 15.20 -22.06 -15.69
C HIS A 343 13.71 -22.34 -15.81
N SER A 344 12.85 -21.45 -15.34
CA SER A 344 11.41 -21.72 -15.16
C SER A 344 10.59 -20.42 -15.16
N ASN A 345 10.77 -19.56 -16.17
CA ASN A 345 10.01 -18.31 -16.29
C ASN A 345 8.47 -18.54 -16.25
N LEU A 346 8.00 -19.65 -16.81
CA LEU A 346 6.58 -20.04 -16.70
C LEU A 346 6.13 -20.17 -15.24
N LEU A 347 6.94 -20.77 -14.36
CA LEU A 347 6.60 -20.91 -12.94
C LEU A 347 6.49 -19.55 -12.27
N LEU A 348 7.46 -18.65 -12.52
CA LEU A 348 7.40 -17.29 -11.97
C LEU A 348 6.14 -16.57 -12.43
N MET A 349 5.78 -16.67 -13.71
CA MET A 349 4.54 -16.08 -14.24
C MET A 349 3.27 -16.64 -13.60
N GLN A 350 3.22 -17.94 -13.33
CA GLN A 350 2.11 -18.56 -12.61
C GLN A 350 2.05 -18.12 -11.14
N ILE A 351 3.21 -17.94 -10.50
CA ILE A 351 3.30 -17.39 -9.15
C ILE A 351 2.78 -15.94 -9.13
N GLU A 352 3.30 -15.07 -10.00
CA GLU A 352 2.86 -13.68 -10.13
C GLU A 352 1.34 -13.56 -10.37
N ALA A 353 0.73 -14.49 -11.09
CA ALA A 353 -0.71 -14.54 -11.32
C ALA A 353 -1.53 -14.78 -10.04
N MET A 354 -0.95 -15.39 -9.00
CA MET A 354 -1.63 -15.64 -7.72
C MET A 354 -1.62 -14.43 -6.78
N PHE A 355 -0.77 -13.44 -7.03
CA PHE A 355 -0.66 -12.23 -6.19
C PHE A 355 -1.41 -11.04 -6.78
N ASP A 356 -1.99 -10.21 -5.90
CA ASP A 356 -2.73 -9.00 -6.29
C ASP A 356 -1.77 -7.86 -6.68
N SER A 357 -0.56 -7.87 -6.12
CA SER A 357 0.48 -6.89 -6.38
C SER A 357 1.85 -7.55 -6.46
N VAL A 358 2.69 -7.04 -7.35
CA VAL A 358 4.01 -7.59 -7.68
C VAL A 358 4.98 -6.43 -7.86
N ILE A 359 6.03 -6.43 -7.04
CA ILE A 359 7.12 -5.47 -7.09
C ILE A 359 8.42 -6.26 -7.25
N ASN A 360 9.28 -5.81 -8.16
CA ASN A 360 10.57 -6.42 -8.43
C ASN A 360 11.70 -5.46 -8.05
N LEU A 361 12.64 -5.94 -7.24
CA LEU A 361 13.85 -5.25 -6.87
C LEU A 361 14.98 -5.71 -7.80
N GLU A 362 15.62 -4.77 -8.47
CA GLU A 362 16.76 -5.00 -9.34
C GLU A 362 18.01 -4.32 -8.74
N PRO A 363 18.81 -5.04 -7.93
CA PRO A 363 20.08 -4.52 -7.42
C PRO A 363 21.00 -4.08 -8.57
N PHE A 364 21.70 -2.96 -8.38
CA PHE A 364 22.66 -2.50 -9.38
C PHE A 364 23.85 -3.45 -9.50
N ASN A 365 24.31 -3.65 -10.73
CA ASN A 365 25.55 -4.36 -11.00
C ASN A 365 26.77 -3.56 -10.49
N GLN A 366 27.93 -4.21 -10.47
CA GLN A 366 29.16 -3.62 -9.95
C GLN A 366 29.58 -2.34 -10.70
N ASP A 367 29.36 -2.28 -12.01
CA ASP A 367 29.75 -1.12 -12.84
C ASP A 367 28.91 0.12 -12.50
N MET A 368 27.59 -0.06 -12.37
CA MET A 368 26.67 1.02 -12.00
C MET A 368 26.92 1.51 -10.58
N LEU A 369 27.23 0.60 -9.64
CA LEU A 369 27.61 1.00 -8.28
C LEU A 369 28.89 1.85 -8.27
N GLN A 370 29.92 1.48 -9.04
CA GLN A 370 31.15 2.26 -9.15
C GLN A 370 30.91 3.65 -9.76
N LEU A 371 30.03 3.75 -10.75
CA LEU A 371 29.63 5.04 -11.33
C LEU A 371 28.92 5.90 -10.28
N LEU A 372 27.94 5.35 -9.55
CA LEU A 372 27.22 6.06 -8.49
C LEU A 372 28.15 6.54 -7.37
N GLU A 373 29.10 5.70 -6.95
CA GLU A 373 30.10 6.05 -5.95
C GLU A 373 31.05 7.17 -6.43
N ARG A 374 31.36 7.20 -7.73
CA ARG A 374 32.15 8.27 -8.34
C ARG A 374 31.36 9.58 -8.41
N ALA A 375 30.14 9.53 -8.96
CA ALA A 375 29.26 10.70 -9.11
C ALA A 375 28.90 11.32 -7.74
N TYR A 376 28.64 10.49 -6.73
CA TYR A 376 28.29 10.94 -5.38
C TYR A 376 29.45 10.87 -4.37
N LYS A 377 30.70 10.99 -4.83
CA LYS A 377 31.89 10.93 -3.95
C LYS A 377 31.82 11.87 -2.74
N SER A 378 31.25 13.07 -2.92
CA SER A 378 31.07 14.06 -1.84
C SER A 378 29.84 13.79 -0.96
N GLN A 379 28.90 12.95 -1.41
CA GLN A 379 27.60 12.72 -0.80
C GLN A 379 27.24 11.21 -0.79
N PRO A 380 27.96 10.37 -0.04
CA PRO A 380 27.79 8.91 -0.08
C PRO A 380 26.39 8.44 0.34
N ASN A 381 25.65 9.25 1.11
CA ASN A 381 24.28 8.93 1.52
C ASN A 381 23.25 9.01 0.37
N LYS A 382 23.63 9.54 -0.81
CA LYS A 382 22.79 9.57 -2.01
C LYS A 382 22.94 8.35 -2.91
N VAL A 383 23.95 7.52 -2.67
CA VAL A 383 24.17 6.29 -3.46
C VAL A 383 22.99 5.35 -3.26
N GLN A 384 22.32 5.04 -4.38
CA GLN A 384 21.21 4.09 -4.45
C GLN A 384 21.76 2.69 -4.76
N HIS A 385 21.00 1.66 -4.41
CA HIS A 385 21.46 0.27 -4.44
C HIS A 385 20.80 -0.56 -5.54
N GLY A 386 19.73 -0.06 -6.16
CA GLY A 386 19.07 -0.72 -7.27
C GLY A 386 17.76 -0.04 -7.65
N LEU A 387 17.11 -0.58 -8.67
CA LEU A 387 15.82 -0.13 -9.18
C LEU A 387 14.66 -0.87 -8.52
N VAL A 388 13.50 -0.24 -8.51
CA VAL A 388 12.23 -0.84 -8.12
C VAL A 388 11.30 -0.78 -9.32
N HIS A 389 10.84 -1.95 -9.76
CA HIS A 389 9.86 -2.09 -10.82
C HIS A 389 8.52 -2.49 -10.22
N VAL A 390 7.45 -1.85 -10.67
CA VAL A 390 6.07 -2.21 -10.31
C VAL A 390 5.45 -2.92 -11.49
N TYR A 391 5.08 -4.20 -11.29
CA TYR A 391 4.41 -4.99 -12.31
C TYR A 391 2.90 -5.08 -12.08
N LYS A 392 2.46 -5.13 -10.82
CA LYS A 392 1.04 -5.12 -10.44
C LYS A 392 0.80 -4.29 -9.19
N LEU A 393 -0.31 -3.56 -9.18
CA LEU A 393 -0.81 -2.84 -8.02
C LEU A 393 -2.12 -3.47 -7.52
N PRO A 394 -2.33 -3.53 -6.20
CA PRO A 394 -3.52 -4.17 -5.65
C PRO A 394 -4.75 -3.36 -6.06
N VAL A 395 -5.86 -4.05 -6.34
CA VAL A 395 -7.13 -3.47 -6.84
C VAL A 395 -7.07 -2.84 -8.23
N PHE A 396 -6.09 -1.99 -8.53
CA PHE A 396 -5.99 -1.33 -9.83
C PHE A 396 -5.72 -2.30 -10.99
N SER A 397 -4.76 -3.23 -10.81
CA SER A 397 -4.43 -4.20 -11.87
C SER A 397 -5.58 -5.18 -12.11
N GLU A 398 -6.29 -5.60 -11.07
CA GLU A 398 -7.47 -6.47 -11.21
C GLU A 398 -8.65 -5.76 -11.89
N ALA A 399 -8.77 -4.44 -11.70
CA ALA A 399 -9.76 -3.61 -12.39
C ALA A 399 -9.41 -3.34 -13.87
N GLY A 400 -8.29 -3.87 -14.37
CA GLY A 400 -7.83 -3.68 -15.76
C GLY A 400 -6.96 -2.42 -15.96
N GLY A 401 -6.49 -1.78 -14.88
CA GLY A 401 -5.59 -0.65 -14.96
C GLY A 401 -4.16 -1.05 -15.37
N MET A 402 -3.58 -0.31 -16.32
CA MET A 402 -2.19 -0.48 -16.74
C MET A 402 -1.29 0.42 -15.88
N HIS A 403 -0.70 -0.14 -14.82
CA HIS A 403 0.15 0.58 -13.87
C HIS A 403 1.57 0.00 -13.79
N ILE A 404 2.05 -0.59 -14.89
CA ILE A 404 3.43 -1.10 -14.96
C ILE A 404 4.37 0.10 -15.00
N MET A 405 5.27 0.19 -14.02
CA MET A 405 6.29 1.24 -13.93
C MET A 405 7.66 0.57 -13.83
N LYS A 406 8.52 0.77 -14.82
CA LYS A 406 9.87 0.18 -14.85
C LYS A 406 10.91 1.28 -14.83
N SER A 407 11.93 1.14 -13.98
CA SER A 407 13.08 2.05 -13.93
C SER A 407 12.72 3.50 -13.63
N GLU A 408 11.60 3.73 -12.93
CA GLU A 408 11.19 5.06 -12.45
C GLU A 408 11.53 5.31 -10.98
N TRP A 409 11.75 4.22 -10.23
CA TRP A 409 12.02 4.25 -8.81
C TRP A 409 13.31 3.50 -8.51
N ALA A 410 14.05 3.98 -7.51
CA ALA A 410 15.24 3.33 -6.99
C ALA A 410 15.13 3.14 -5.49
N PHE A 411 15.68 2.03 -4.99
CA PHE A 411 15.75 1.76 -3.57
C PHE A 411 17.14 2.06 -3.02
N LYS A 412 17.15 2.46 -1.75
CA LYS A 412 18.37 2.71 -0.99
C LYS A 412 18.29 2.09 0.39
N ASN A 413 19.21 1.18 0.67
CA ASN A 413 19.40 0.64 2.01
C ASN A 413 20.33 1.58 2.81
N GLY A 414 19.73 2.54 3.51
CA GLY A 414 20.48 3.44 4.39
C GLY A 414 20.93 2.76 5.68
N LYS A 415 21.70 3.49 6.50
CA LYS A 415 22.23 2.96 7.77
C LYS A 415 21.18 2.43 8.75
N LYS A 416 19.96 2.96 8.69
CA LYS A 416 18.87 2.63 9.63
C LYS A 416 17.51 2.44 8.96
N LYS A 417 17.35 2.93 7.73
CA LYS A 417 16.09 3.04 7.02
C LYS A 417 16.25 2.52 5.59
N PHE A 418 15.21 1.88 5.10
CA PHE A 418 15.04 1.52 3.71
C PHE A 418 14.19 2.59 3.04
N GLU A 419 14.67 3.15 1.94
CA GLU A 419 14.02 4.25 1.22
C GLU A 419 13.74 3.85 -0.22
N ILE A 420 12.63 4.35 -0.76
CA ILE A 420 12.33 4.28 -2.20
C ILE A 420 12.09 5.70 -2.68
N GLU A 421 12.88 6.14 -3.65
CA GLU A 421 12.84 7.48 -4.21
C GLU A 421 12.87 7.44 -5.73
N ALA A 422 12.46 8.53 -6.38
CA ALA A 422 12.43 8.60 -7.84
C ALA A 422 13.85 8.38 -8.38
N TRP A 423 13.98 7.50 -9.37
CA TRP A 423 15.24 7.25 -10.04
C TRP A 423 15.55 8.39 -11.00
N GLY A 424 16.79 8.88 -10.94
CA GLY A 424 17.35 9.82 -11.88
C GLY A 424 18.78 9.43 -12.18
N ILE A 425 19.13 9.37 -13.47
CA ILE A 425 20.49 9.04 -13.88
C ILE A 425 21.44 10.11 -13.31
N PRO A 426 22.52 9.72 -12.60
CA PRO A 426 23.50 10.68 -12.09
C PRO A 426 24.12 11.47 -13.24
N VAL A 427 24.32 12.77 -13.04
CA VAL A 427 25.09 13.61 -13.97
C VAL A 427 26.54 13.59 -13.49
N ASP A 428 27.47 13.22 -14.37
CA ASP A 428 28.89 13.36 -14.10
C ASP A 428 29.26 14.85 -14.22
N ASP A 429 29.49 15.51 -13.09
CA ASP A 429 29.93 16.92 -13.03
C ASP A 429 31.36 17.12 -13.57
N ASP A 430 32.04 16.07 -14.02
CA ASP A 430 33.42 16.12 -14.53
C ASP A 430 33.53 16.73 -15.96
N ASN A 431 32.42 17.10 -16.60
CA ASN A 431 32.42 17.71 -17.94
C ASN A 431 32.54 19.25 -17.98
N ASP A 432 32.70 19.92 -16.83
CA ASP A 432 32.81 21.40 -16.75
C ASP A 432 34.18 21.98 -17.21
N HIS A 433 34.92 21.29 -18.08
CA HIS A 433 36.20 21.76 -18.63
C HIS A 433 36.32 21.78 -20.16
N ILE A 434 35.21 21.72 -20.89
CA ILE A 434 35.21 21.98 -22.35
C ILE A 434 34.18 23.05 -22.70
N ASP A 435 34.35 24.28 -22.19
CA ASP A 435 33.70 25.45 -22.79
C ASP A 435 34.55 26.72 -22.55
N ALA A 436 35.63 26.83 -23.34
CA ALA A 436 36.37 28.07 -23.48
C ALA A 436 36.97 28.21 -24.89
N ARG A 437 36.14 28.11 -25.94
CA ARG A 437 36.45 28.68 -27.28
C ARG A 437 35.18 29.17 -27.97
N ASN A 438 34.58 30.22 -27.42
CA ASN A 438 33.69 31.10 -28.18
C ASN A 438 34.55 32.10 -28.98
N GLU A 439 34.85 31.79 -30.24
CA GLU A 439 35.18 32.81 -31.24
C GLU A 439 33.93 33.15 -32.07
N PRO A 440 33.60 34.43 -32.28
CA PRO A 440 32.38 34.83 -33.00
C PRO A 440 32.60 34.80 -34.52
N TYR A 441 31.93 33.88 -35.22
CA TYR A 441 31.88 33.87 -36.68
C TYR A 441 31.06 35.06 -37.21
N LYS A 442 31.75 35.99 -37.90
CA LYS A 442 31.16 37.08 -38.67
C LYS A 442 30.55 36.56 -39.98
N LYS A 443 29.34 37.04 -40.29
CA LYS A 443 28.67 36.94 -41.60
C LYS A 443 29.51 37.56 -42.72
N ALA A 444 29.59 36.88 -43.86
CA ALA A 444 29.80 37.50 -45.17
C ALA A 444 29.06 36.70 -46.25
N GLU A 445 28.19 37.38 -46.99
CA GLU A 445 27.41 36.86 -48.12
C GLU A 445 28.16 36.95 -49.46
N SER A 446 27.74 36.07 -50.38
CA SER A 446 27.62 36.26 -51.84
C SER A 446 28.83 36.00 -52.75
N LYS A 447 28.73 34.97 -53.62
CA LYS A 447 28.34 35.16 -55.03
C LYS A 447 28.14 33.85 -55.80
N ARG A 448 27.15 33.89 -56.70
CA ARG A 448 26.69 32.87 -57.66
C ARG A 448 27.73 32.52 -58.73
N GLN A 449 27.75 31.26 -59.18
CA GLN A 449 27.88 30.87 -60.60
C GLN A 449 27.31 29.45 -60.80
N THR A 450 26.48 29.29 -61.84
CA THR A 450 25.80 28.07 -62.32
C THR A 450 26.55 27.46 -63.54
N PRO A 451 26.03 26.44 -64.26
CA PRO A 451 26.14 24.99 -64.01
C PRO A 451 26.82 24.26 -65.21
N MET A 452 27.14 22.96 -65.11
CA MET A 452 27.27 22.04 -66.28
C MET A 452 27.55 20.59 -65.86
N GLY A 453 26.85 19.64 -66.50
CA GLY A 453 27.45 18.36 -66.96
C GLY A 453 27.10 17.08 -66.21
N GLU A 454 26.12 16.37 -66.75
CA GLU A 454 25.78 14.93 -66.66
C GLU A 454 26.95 13.94 -66.35
N GLN A 455 26.69 12.88 -65.58
CA GLN A 455 26.47 11.50 -66.10
C GLN A 455 26.36 10.44 -64.98
N HIS A 456 25.55 9.42 -65.31
CA HIS A 456 25.17 8.18 -64.64
C HIS A 456 26.22 7.45 -63.77
N ALA A 457 25.76 6.82 -62.68
CA ALA A 457 25.88 5.37 -62.46
C ALA A 457 25.02 4.90 -61.26
N GLN A 458 24.02 4.05 -61.56
CA GLN A 458 23.34 3.20 -60.59
C GLN A 458 24.31 2.10 -60.13
N GLN A 459 24.39 1.86 -58.82
CA GLN A 459 24.71 0.53 -58.30
C GLN A 459 23.74 0.17 -57.17
N HIS A 460 23.05 -0.93 -57.44
CA HIS A 460 22.07 -1.62 -56.60
C HIS A 460 22.79 -2.69 -55.76
N SER A 461 22.09 -3.14 -54.71
CA SER A 461 22.13 -4.48 -54.08
C SER A 461 22.79 -4.57 -52.69
N PRO A 462 22.40 -5.56 -51.85
CA PRO A 462 21.08 -6.20 -51.73
C PRO A 462 20.60 -6.41 -50.27
N GLU A 463 19.36 -6.90 -50.20
CA GLU A 463 18.62 -7.45 -49.07
C GLU A 463 19.40 -8.48 -48.23
N LEU A 464 19.07 -8.51 -46.94
CA LEU A 464 19.42 -9.56 -45.99
C LEU A 464 18.13 -10.32 -45.63
N ASP A 465 18.01 -11.55 -46.13
CA ASP A 465 17.21 -12.60 -45.53
C ASP A 465 18.18 -13.55 -44.81
N PHE A 466 18.03 -13.67 -43.49
CA PHE A 466 17.93 -14.90 -42.69
C PHE A 466 17.77 -14.58 -41.20
#